data_AF-A0A453EN85-F1
#
_entry.id   AF-A0A453EN85-F1
#
_cell.length_a   1.000
_cell.length_b   1.000
_cell.length_c   1.000
_cell.angle_alpha   90.00
_cell.angle_beta   90.00
_cell.angle_gamma   90.00
#
_symmetry.space_group_name_H-M   'P 1'
#
loop_
_entity.id
_entity.type
_entity.pdbx_description
1 polymer ?
#
loop_
_entity_poly.entity_id
_entity_poly.type
_entity_poly.pdbx_seq_one_letter_code
_entity_poly.pdbx_strand_id
1 'polypeptide(L)' 'DHTPLLVDSGEATHVANKNAFSLELGWFEKENFLEIIAREWAKPVSGRTSTERWQNKIRHLRQFLRGWARNESGIYKQE' A
#
# COMPACT_ATOMS: atom_id res chain seq x y z
N ASP A 1 -26.33 28.91 -13.46
CA ASP A 1 -27.01 28.23 -12.35
C ASP A 1 -26.64 26.76 -12.42
N HIS A 2 -25.92 26.24 -11.42
CA HIS A 2 -25.37 24.88 -11.44
C HIS A 2 -25.75 24.19 -10.14
N THR A 3 -26.86 23.45 -10.17
CA THR A 3 -27.25 22.55 -9.09
C THR A 3 -26.29 21.35 -9.11
N PRO A 4 -25.39 21.18 -8.13
CA PRO A 4 -24.54 20.00 -8.10
C PRO A 4 -25.41 18.82 -7.67
N LEU A 5 -25.47 17.80 -8.51
CA LEU A 5 -26.16 16.56 -8.19
C LEU A 5 -25.32 15.81 -7.14
N LEU A 6 -25.88 15.63 -5.94
CA LEU A 6 -25.30 14.79 -4.91
C LEU A 6 -25.48 13.33 -5.35
N VAL A 7 -24.41 12.74 -5.88
CA VAL A 7 -24.36 11.31 -6.20
C VAL A 7 -23.90 10.58 -4.94
N ASP A 8 -24.84 10.04 -4.18
CA ASP A 8 -24.56 9.12 -3.08
C ASP A 8 -24.52 7.68 -3.64
N SER A 9 -23.33 7.09 -3.70
CA SER A 9 -23.13 5.72 -4.21
C SER A 9 -23.45 4.64 -3.16
N GLY A 10 -23.91 5.02 -1.95
CA GLY A 10 -24.19 4.08 -0.87
C GLY A 10 -22.96 3.36 -0.34
N GLU A 11 -21.75 3.73 -0.78
CA GLU A 11 -20.51 3.24 -0.20
C GLU A 11 -20.37 3.82 1.20
N ALA A 12 -20.22 2.95 2.20
CA ALA A 12 -20.05 3.39 3.58
C ALA A 12 -18.87 4.39 3.66
N THR A 13 -19.18 5.66 3.94
CA THR A 13 -18.21 6.75 4.15
C THR A 13 -17.22 6.43 5.27
N HIS A 14 -17.54 5.43 6.09
CA HIS A 14 -16.66 4.89 7.10
C HIS A 14 -16.23 3.46 6.72
N VAL A 15 -15.13 3.36 5.96
CA VAL A 15 -14.36 2.13 5.93
C VAL A 15 -13.81 1.92 7.35
N ALA A 16 -14.54 1.17 8.17
CA ALA A 16 -14.12 0.75 9.51
C ALA A 16 -12.89 -0.18 9.50
N ASN A 17 -12.11 -0.18 8.43
CA ASN A 17 -10.85 -0.88 8.32
C ASN A 17 -9.71 0.12 8.56
N LYS A 18 -9.32 0.27 9.83
CA LYS A 18 -8.12 0.99 10.26
C LYS A 18 -6.82 0.45 9.62
N ASN A 19 -6.90 -0.66 8.85
CA ASN A 19 -5.77 -1.29 8.17
C ASN A 19 -5.74 -1.00 6.67
N ALA A 20 -6.37 0.08 6.18
CA ALA A 20 -6.14 0.53 4.81
C ALA A 20 -4.63 0.76 4.56
N PHE A 21 -4.14 0.36 3.39
CA PHE A 21 -2.76 0.64 2.99
C PHE A 21 -2.76 1.90 2.13
N SER A 22 -1.93 2.87 2.51
CA SER A 22 -1.59 4.03 1.70
C SER A 22 -0.08 4.03 1.44
N LEU A 23 0.30 4.46 0.24
CA LEU A 23 1.68 4.86 -0.07
C LEU A 23 1.84 6.33 0.28
N GLU A 24 2.97 6.68 0.87
CA GLU A 24 3.33 8.07 1.16
C GLU A 24 4.38 8.54 0.16
N LEU A 25 4.24 9.79 -0.33
CA LEU A 25 5.19 10.35 -1.29
C LEU A 25 6.61 10.44 -0.71
N GLY A 26 6.72 10.74 0.59
CA GLY A 26 8.01 10.83 1.29
C GLY A 26 8.80 9.52 1.35
N TRP A 27 8.18 8.37 1.04
CA TRP A 27 8.93 7.11 0.95
C TRP A 27 9.87 7.09 -0.26
N PHE A 28 9.54 7.80 -1.34
CA PHE A 28 10.40 7.92 -2.51
C PHE A 28 11.66 8.76 -2.27
N GLU A 29 11.67 9.59 -1.22
CA GLU A 29 12.84 10.38 -0.82
C GLU A 29 13.88 9.52 -0.09
N LYS A 30 13.53 8.30 0.33
CA LYS A 30 14.51 7.37 0.93
C LYS A 30 15.38 6.75 -0.16
N GLU A 31 16.68 6.95 -0.03
CA GLU A 31 17.72 6.59 -1.02
C GLU A 31 17.56 5.18 -1.60
N ASN A 32 17.19 4.19 -0.77
CA ASN A 32 17.12 2.77 -1.19
C ASN A 32 15.68 2.26 -1.41
N PHE A 33 14.67 3.12 -1.40
CA PHE A 33 13.27 2.67 -1.43
C PHE A 33 12.91 1.91 -2.71
N LEU A 34 13.34 2.40 -3.87
CA LEU A 34 13.07 1.74 -5.16
C LEU A 34 13.76 0.38 -5.25
N GLU A 35 14.98 0.25 -4.74
CA GLU A 35 15.70 -1.02 -4.68
C GLU A 35 14.99 -2.02 -3.76
N ILE A 36 14.49 -1.55 -2.61
CA ILE A 36 13.69 -2.36 -1.69
C ILE A 36 12.43 -2.88 -2.38
N ILE A 37 11.70 -2.02 -3.10
CA ILE A 37 10.52 -2.43 -3.86
C ILE A 37 10.90 -3.46 -4.93
N ALA A 38 11.94 -3.19 -5.73
CA ALA A 38 12.36 -4.08 -6.81
C ALA A 38 12.75 -5.46 -6.27
N ARG A 39 13.51 -5.50 -5.18
CA ARG A 39 13.90 -6.73 -4.50
C ARG A 39 12.70 -7.50 -3.97
N GLU A 40 11.77 -6.81 -3.30
CA GLU A 40 10.57 -7.46 -2.75
C GLU A 40 9.63 -7.94 -3.86
N TRP A 41 9.53 -7.19 -4.94
CA TRP A 41 8.79 -7.54 -6.14
C TRP A 41 9.46 -8.66 -6.94
N ALA A 42 10.75 -8.94 -6.79
CA ALA A 42 11.37 -10.08 -7.46
C ALA A 42 10.97 -11.42 -6.81
N LYS A 43 10.56 -11.43 -5.53
CA LYS A 43 10.30 -12.66 -4.77
C LYS A 43 9.21 -13.53 -5.40
N PRO A 44 9.40 -14.86 -5.51
CA PRO A 44 8.38 -15.74 -6.07
C PRO A 44 7.11 -15.73 -5.22
N VAL A 45 5.95 -15.82 -5.88
CA VAL A 45 4.64 -15.94 -5.21
C VAL A 45 3.89 -17.15 -5.77
N SER A 46 3.16 -17.85 -4.91
CA SER A 46 2.31 -18.96 -5.31
C SER A 46 1.06 -18.46 -6.05
N GLY A 47 0.44 -19.35 -6.82
CA GLY A 47 -0.80 -19.09 -7.56
C GLY A 47 -0.89 -19.96 -8.80
N ARG A 48 -2.08 -20.49 -9.09
CA ARG A 48 -2.34 -21.35 -10.25
C ARG A 48 -2.64 -20.52 -11.50
N THR A 49 -3.26 -19.37 -11.34
CA THR A 49 -3.57 -18.44 -12.44
C THR A 49 -2.68 -17.21 -12.41
N SER A 50 -2.60 -16.49 -13.54
CA SER A 50 -1.88 -15.22 -13.61
C SER A 50 -2.51 -14.15 -12.71
N THR A 51 -3.85 -14.12 -12.60
CA THR A 51 -4.58 -13.21 -11.72
C THR A 51 -4.28 -13.48 -10.25
N GLU A 52 -4.29 -14.75 -9.83
CA GLU A 52 -3.93 -15.13 -8.45
C GLU A 52 -2.49 -14.72 -8.13
N ARG A 53 -1.55 -14.99 -9.04
CA ARG A 53 -0.14 -14.59 -8.86
C ARG A 53 -0.02 -13.07 -8.71
N TRP A 54 -0.68 -12.29 -9.56
CA TRP A 54 -0.67 -10.83 -9.46
C TRP A 54 -1.28 -10.33 -8.14
N GLN A 55 -2.44 -10.85 -7.74
CA GLN A 55 -3.08 -10.50 -6.46
C GLN A 55 -2.18 -10.85 -5.26
N ASN A 56 -1.56 -12.02 -5.28
CA ASN A 56 -0.64 -12.47 -4.24
C ASN A 56 0.61 -11.58 -4.20
N LYS A 57 1.13 -11.18 -5.36
CA LYS A 57 2.25 -10.23 -5.49
C LYS A 57 1.95 -8.90 -4.83
N ILE A 58 0.81 -8.31 -5.17
CA ILE A 58 0.40 -7.01 -4.62
C ILE A 58 0.11 -7.14 -3.12
N ARG A 59 -0.52 -8.24 -2.66
CA ARG A 59 -0.76 -8.48 -1.23
C ARG A 59 0.55 -8.56 -0.45
N HIS A 60 1.51 -9.32 -0.95
CA HIS A 60 2.83 -9.49 -0.36
C HIS A 60 3.55 -8.14 -0.23
N LEU A 61 3.63 -7.38 -1.32
CA LEU A 61 4.28 -6.07 -1.33
C LEU A 61 3.64 -5.10 -0.30
N ARG A 62 2.31 -5.03 -0.24
CA ARG A 62 1.61 -4.17 0.73
C ARG A 62 1.82 -4.61 2.18
N GLN A 63 1.95 -5.91 2.45
CA GLN A 63 2.22 -6.40 3.80
C GLN A 63 3.64 -6.03 4.24
N PHE A 64 4.61 -6.24 3.35
CA PHE A 64 5.99 -5.85 3.58
C PHE A 64 6.12 -4.34 3.84
N LEU A 65 5.54 -3.50 2.97
CA LEU A 65 5.63 -2.04 3.08
C LEU A 65 4.99 -1.49 4.35
N ARG A 66 3.89 -2.08 4.84
CA ARG A 66 3.32 -1.71 6.16
C ARG A 66 4.31 -1.93 7.29
N GLY A 67 5.02 -3.07 7.28
CA GLY A 67 6.03 -3.39 8.29
C GLY A 67 7.24 -2.45 8.20
N TRP A 68 7.72 -2.22 6.98
CA TRP A 68 8.83 -1.30 6.73
C TRP A 68 8.51 0.13 7.17
N ALA A 69 7.35 0.69 6.78
CA ALA A 69 6.95 2.05 7.17
C ALA A 69 6.86 2.24 8.68
N ARG A 70 6.38 1.21 9.42
CA ARG A 70 6.35 1.22 10.88
C ARG A 70 7.75 1.22 11.49
N ASN A 71 8.70 0.51 10.89
CA ASN A 71 10.10 0.49 11.33
C ASN A 71 10.76 1.85 11.08
N GLU A 72 10.62 2.41 9.88
CA GLU A 72 11.14 3.73 9.53
C GLU A 72 10.60 4.82 10.48
N SER A 73 9.28 4.88 10.66
CA SER A 73 8.64 5.84 11.57
C SER A 73 9.03 5.64 13.04
N GLY A 74 9.48 4.44 13.42
CA GLY A 74 10.02 4.16 14.75
C GLY A 74 11.45 4.67 14.93
N ILE A 75 12.28 4.53 13.89
CA ILE A 75 13.66 5.03 13.86
C ILE A 75 13.67 6.57 13.95
N TYR A 76 12.85 7.25 13.16
CA TYR A 76 12.75 8.73 13.16
C TYR A 76 12.16 9.33 14.45
N LYS A 77 11.59 8.53 15.36
CA LYS A 77 11.09 9.01 16.66
C LYS A 77 12.12 8.86 17.79
N GLN A 78 13.20 8.14 17.55
CA GLN A 78 14.29 7.96 18.51
C GLN A 78 15.48 8.91 18.26
N GLU A 79 15.53 9.56 17.10
CA GLU A 79 16.40 10.71 16.81
C GLU A 79 15.76 12.02 17.26
#